data_AF-A0A8C6PLZ2-F1
#
_entry.id   AF-A0A8C6PLZ2-F1
#
_cell.length_a   1.000
_cell.length_b   1.000
_cell.length_c   1.000
_cell.angle_alpha   90.00
_cell.angle_beta   90.00
_cell.angle_gamma   90.00
#
_symmetry.space_group_name_H-M   'P 1'
#
loop_
_entity.id
_entity.type
_entity.pdbx_description
1 polymer ?
#
loop_
_entity_poly.entity_id
_entity_poly.type
_entity_poly.pdbx_seq_one_letter_code
_entity_poly.pdbx_strand_id
1 'polypeptide(L)'
;LAHVPTVYLFRLIGQSEWSEHFPDCGGTSQSPVDVITTQTKYEPSLIPVTPLGYSQHGNQPFTLSNNGHTVIVELPEWMGFRGLPWFFTAAQLHLHWGNGGPGNGGSEHTINGRSADAELHVVHYNSELYTNMSAAMTQKDGLAVFGILIETGDETNPAFNNILNHMSRVRYADQKAFIPAFDVQSLFPEDLGRYYRYNGSLTTPPCYQSVIWTVFHERVQISKAQVSQLMS
;
A
#
# COMPACT_ATOMS: atom_id res chain seq x y z
N LEU A 1 18.63 -20.40 22.85
CA LEU A 1 17.31 -20.16 22.23
C LEU A 1 17.58 -19.63 20.83
N ALA A 2 17.28 -20.41 19.79
CA ALA A 2 17.61 -20.05 18.42
C ALA A 2 16.85 -18.77 18.01
N HIS A 3 17.55 -17.82 17.39
CA HIS A 3 16.97 -16.59 16.86
C HIS A 3 16.04 -16.98 15.69
N VAL A 4 14.74 -17.05 15.95
CA VAL A 4 13.74 -17.24 14.89
C VAL A 4 13.71 -15.95 14.07
N PRO A 5 13.95 -15.98 12.74
CA PRO A 5 13.95 -14.76 11.94
C PRO A 5 12.59 -14.07 12.01
N THR A 6 12.58 -12.73 12.06
CA THR A 6 11.37 -11.87 12.17
C THR A 6 10.26 -12.25 11.19
N VAL A 7 10.63 -12.67 9.96
CA VAL A 7 9.69 -13.08 8.92
C VAL A 7 8.90 -14.34 9.30
N TYR A 8 9.51 -15.28 10.04
CA TYR A 8 8.83 -16.50 10.49
C TYR A 8 7.87 -16.25 11.65
N LEU A 9 8.21 -15.32 12.54
CA LEU A 9 7.34 -14.91 13.66
C LEU A 9 6.05 -14.27 13.13
N PHE A 10 6.14 -13.43 12.11
CA PHE A 10 4.98 -12.78 11.48
C PHE A 10 3.95 -13.75 10.89
N ARG A 11 4.37 -14.92 10.39
CA ARG A 11 3.46 -15.95 9.86
C ARG A 11 2.71 -16.76 10.93
N LEU A 12 3.17 -16.73 12.18
CA LEU A 12 2.67 -17.61 13.25
C LEU A 12 1.91 -16.88 14.36
N ILE A 13 2.05 -15.55 14.44
CA ILE A 13 1.51 -14.72 15.52
C ILE A 13 0.35 -13.88 15.00
N GLY A 14 -0.77 -13.91 15.71
CA GLY A 14 -1.96 -13.13 15.37
C GLY A 14 -1.76 -11.63 15.62
N GLN A 15 -2.54 -10.79 14.93
CA GLN A 15 -2.49 -9.33 15.10
C GLN A 15 -2.62 -8.86 16.56
N SER A 16 -3.44 -9.55 17.36
CA SER A 16 -3.66 -9.24 18.78
C SER A 16 -2.41 -9.41 19.66
N GLU A 17 -1.42 -10.18 19.19
CA GLU A 17 -0.21 -10.53 19.92
C GLU A 17 1.03 -9.77 19.37
N TRP A 18 0.87 -8.98 18.31
CA TRP A 18 2.01 -8.31 17.67
C TRP A 18 2.77 -7.40 18.64
N SER A 19 2.09 -6.66 19.51
CA SER A 19 2.73 -5.75 20.48
C SER A 19 3.59 -6.48 21.53
N GLU A 20 3.35 -7.77 21.76
CA GLU A 20 4.16 -8.59 22.67
C GLU A 20 5.53 -8.94 22.07
N HIS A 21 5.61 -9.02 20.75
CA HIS A 21 6.80 -9.41 20.00
C HIS A 21 7.48 -8.25 19.26
N PHE A 22 6.71 -7.23 18.92
CA PHE A 22 7.11 -6.04 18.18
C PHE A 22 6.57 -4.81 18.93
N PRO A 23 7.35 -4.25 19.88
CA PRO A 23 6.85 -3.21 20.79
C PRO A 23 6.26 -1.98 20.09
N ASP A 24 6.80 -1.60 18.93
CA ASP A 24 6.26 -0.51 18.11
C ASP A 24 4.81 -0.75 17.65
N CYS A 25 4.36 -2.00 17.52
CA CYS A 25 2.95 -2.34 17.22
C CYS A 25 1.99 -1.97 18.36
N GLY A 26 2.49 -1.73 19.58
CA GLY A 26 1.74 -1.16 20.70
C GLY A 26 1.83 0.37 20.81
N GLY A 27 2.38 1.04 19.78
CA GLY A 27 2.58 2.48 19.77
C GLY A 27 1.29 3.30 19.74
N THR A 28 1.40 4.61 19.94
CA THR A 28 0.25 5.53 20.03
C THR A 28 -0.14 6.19 18.70
N SER A 29 0.63 5.95 17.64
CA SER A 29 0.46 6.53 16.30
C SER A 29 0.52 5.41 15.25
N GLN A 30 -0.31 4.40 15.48
CA GLN A 30 -0.44 3.23 14.61
C GLN A 30 -1.38 3.49 13.43
N SER A 31 -1.22 2.67 12.41
CA SER A 31 -2.05 2.58 11.21
C SER A 31 -2.57 1.15 11.04
N PRO A 32 -3.70 0.94 10.35
CA PRO A 32 -4.56 1.94 9.71
C PRO A 32 -5.45 2.70 10.70
N VAL A 33 -6.21 3.68 10.21
CA VAL A 33 -7.20 4.45 10.99
C VAL A 33 -8.53 4.59 10.25
N ASP A 34 -9.61 4.87 10.99
CA ASP A 34 -10.84 5.43 10.41
C ASP A 34 -10.69 6.93 10.20
N VAL A 35 -10.80 7.36 8.93
CA VAL A 35 -10.84 8.77 8.58
C VAL A 35 -12.25 9.30 8.80
N ILE A 36 -12.48 9.83 9.99
CA ILE A 36 -13.73 10.51 10.34
C ILE A 36 -13.71 11.92 9.73
N THR A 37 -14.41 12.11 8.62
CA THR A 37 -14.26 13.32 7.78
C THR A 37 -14.63 14.61 8.51
N THR A 38 -15.57 14.54 9.46
CA THR A 38 -15.96 15.69 10.31
C THR A 38 -14.91 16.09 11.34
N GLN A 39 -13.92 15.24 11.62
CA GLN A 39 -12.81 15.51 12.52
C GLN A 39 -11.52 15.90 11.77
N THR A 40 -11.54 15.86 10.43
CA THR A 40 -10.40 16.28 9.62
C THR A 40 -10.29 17.81 9.59
N LYS A 41 -9.07 18.31 9.42
CA LYS A 41 -8.78 19.74 9.27
C LYS A 41 -8.35 20.00 7.83
N TYR A 42 -9.00 20.96 7.19
CA TYR A 42 -8.57 21.45 5.89
C TYR A 42 -7.21 22.13 6.04
N GLU A 43 -6.22 21.70 5.26
CA GLU A 43 -4.88 22.26 5.24
C GLU A 43 -4.61 22.86 3.84
N PRO A 44 -4.67 24.20 3.69
CA PRO A 44 -4.48 24.84 2.39
C PRO A 44 -3.07 24.67 1.81
N SER A 45 -2.07 24.28 2.61
CA SER A 45 -0.73 23.99 2.09
C SER A 45 -0.63 22.64 1.37
N LEU A 46 -1.64 21.77 1.51
CA LEU A 46 -1.67 20.49 0.80
C LEU A 46 -2.09 20.71 -0.66
N ILE A 47 -1.12 20.53 -1.55
CA ILE A 47 -1.32 20.57 -3.01
C ILE A 47 -1.58 19.16 -3.56
N PRO A 48 -2.11 19.03 -4.80
CA PRO A 48 -2.25 17.74 -5.44
C PRO A 48 -0.93 16.95 -5.49
N VAL A 49 -1.01 15.65 -5.22
CA VAL A 49 0.14 14.75 -5.33
C VAL A 49 0.58 14.68 -6.78
N THR A 50 1.89 14.75 -7.03
CA THR A 50 2.46 14.63 -8.38
C THR A 50 3.34 13.38 -8.46
N PRO A 51 2.81 12.23 -8.91
CA PRO A 51 3.61 11.06 -9.26
C PRO A 51 4.57 11.40 -10.40
N LEU A 52 5.82 10.97 -10.29
CA LEU A 52 6.89 11.23 -11.24
C LEU A 52 7.40 9.92 -11.82
N GLY A 53 7.42 9.84 -13.15
CA GLY A 53 7.80 8.64 -13.88
C GLY A 53 6.71 7.58 -14.02
N TYR A 54 5.68 7.56 -13.17
CA TYR A 54 4.70 6.46 -13.09
C TYR A 54 4.03 6.04 -14.42
N SER A 55 3.85 6.97 -15.36
CA SER A 55 3.29 6.71 -16.70
C SER A 55 4.30 6.19 -17.73
N GLN A 56 5.56 6.01 -17.35
CA GLN A 56 6.60 5.52 -18.25
C GLN A 56 6.65 3.99 -18.23
N HIS A 57 6.49 3.40 -19.41
CA HIS A 57 6.78 1.99 -19.63
C HIS A 57 8.29 1.85 -19.80
N GLY A 58 9.02 1.77 -18.69
CA GLY A 58 10.44 1.42 -18.75
C GLY A 58 10.63 0.13 -19.57
N ASN A 59 11.71 0.02 -20.35
CA ASN A 59 11.97 -1.15 -21.20
C ASN A 59 12.31 -2.44 -20.40
N GLN A 60 12.02 -2.48 -19.09
CA GLN A 60 12.36 -3.58 -18.19
C GLN A 60 11.10 -4.09 -17.50
N PRO A 61 10.90 -5.41 -17.42
CA PRO A 61 9.74 -6.00 -16.74
C PRO A 61 9.78 -5.71 -15.23
N PHE A 62 8.61 -5.69 -14.61
CA PHE A 62 8.49 -5.62 -13.15
C PHE A 62 8.53 -7.03 -12.53
N THR A 63 8.93 -7.10 -11.26
CA THR A 63 8.88 -8.34 -10.47
C THR A 63 7.57 -8.37 -9.68
N LEU A 64 6.73 -9.37 -9.93
CA LEU A 64 5.59 -9.74 -9.11
C LEU A 64 6.02 -10.84 -8.14
N SER A 65 5.62 -10.74 -6.87
CA SER A 65 5.92 -11.78 -5.88
C SER A 65 4.79 -11.97 -4.88
N ASN A 66 4.68 -13.17 -4.32
CA ASN A 66 3.80 -13.47 -3.21
C ASN A 66 4.66 -13.74 -1.98
N ASN A 67 4.57 -12.93 -0.94
CA ASN A 67 5.38 -13.10 0.27
C ASN A 67 4.66 -13.92 1.36
N GLY A 68 3.53 -14.55 1.03
CA GLY A 68 2.66 -15.29 1.94
C GLY A 68 1.63 -14.44 2.69
N HIS A 69 1.70 -13.11 2.57
CA HIS A 69 0.79 -12.16 3.23
C HIS A 69 0.09 -11.24 2.23
N THR A 70 0.76 -10.90 1.14
CA THR A 70 0.25 -10.05 0.07
C THR A 70 0.98 -10.38 -1.23
N VAL A 71 0.50 -9.77 -2.31
CA VAL A 71 1.17 -9.72 -3.60
C VAL A 71 1.86 -8.37 -3.74
N ILE A 72 3.15 -8.40 -4.10
CA ILE A 72 4.01 -7.23 -4.20
C ILE A 72 4.48 -7.08 -5.64
N VAL A 73 4.42 -5.86 -6.16
CA VAL A 73 5.14 -5.45 -7.37
C VAL A 73 6.30 -4.55 -6.97
N GLU A 74 7.52 -4.97 -7.29
CA GLU A 74 8.72 -4.14 -7.09
C GLU A 74 8.72 -2.98 -8.11
N LEU A 75 8.87 -1.75 -7.64
CA LEU A 75 8.84 -0.54 -8.49
C LEU A 75 10.27 -0.03 -8.72
N PRO A 76 10.57 0.52 -9.91
CA PRO A 76 11.90 0.99 -10.24
C PRO A 76 12.23 2.32 -9.54
N GLU A 77 13.49 2.52 -9.17
CA GLU A 77 13.96 3.68 -8.38
C GLU A 77 13.82 5.04 -9.10
N TRP A 78 13.57 5.05 -10.42
CA TRP A 78 13.28 6.28 -11.16
C TRP A 78 11.83 6.77 -10.96
N MET A 79 10.95 5.95 -10.39
CA MET A 79 9.63 6.38 -9.95
C MET A 79 9.70 7.05 -8.58
N GLY A 80 8.88 8.06 -8.37
CA GLY A 80 8.75 8.73 -7.08
C GLY A 80 7.66 9.77 -7.08
N PHE A 81 7.66 10.66 -6.10
CA PHE A 81 6.75 11.80 -6.10
C PHE A 81 7.32 13.01 -5.37
N ARG A 82 6.70 14.16 -5.64
CA ARG A 82 6.82 15.39 -4.84
C ARG A 82 5.44 15.79 -4.30
N GLY A 83 5.43 16.61 -3.26
CA GLY A 83 4.22 16.95 -2.48
C GLY A 83 4.40 16.78 -0.97
N LEU A 84 5.60 16.39 -0.56
CA LEU A 84 6.12 16.46 0.80
C LEU A 84 7.39 17.33 0.82
N PRO A 85 7.93 17.68 2.00
CA PRO A 85 9.15 18.49 2.10
C PRO A 85 10.36 17.89 1.38
N TRP A 86 10.36 16.57 1.16
CA TRP A 86 11.41 15.83 0.47
C TRP A 86 10.90 15.15 -0.80
N PHE A 87 11.82 14.75 -1.67
CA PHE A 87 11.56 13.76 -2.70
C PHE A 87 11.54 12.35 -2.12
N PHE A 88 10.57 11.56 -2.57
CA PHE A 88 10.37 10.18 -2.15
C PHE A 88 10.43 9.27 -3.37
N THR A 89 11.35 8.30 -3.34
CA THR A 89 11.48 7.26 -4.38
C THR A 89 10.51 6.12 -4.08
N ALA A 90 9.82 5.63 -5.11
CA ALA A 90 8.96 4.46 -5.02
C ALA A 90 9.79 3.19 -4.83
N ALA A 91 9.33 2.29 -3.98
CA ALA A 91 10.01 1.01 -3.71
C ALA A 91 9.16 -0.18 -4.18
N GLN A 92 7.87 -0.16 -3.87
CA GLN A 92 6.95 -1.24 -4.21
C GLN A 92 5.51 -0.77 -4.15
N LEU A 93 4.62 -1.56 -4.72
CA LEU A 93 3.21 -1.55 -4.36
C LEU A 93 2.74 -2.93 -3.91
N HIS A 94 1.70 -2.97 -3.09
CA HIS A 94 1.08 -4.20 -2.62
C HIS A 94 -0.41 -3.98 -2.30
N LEU A 95 -1.16 -5.07 -2.18
CA LEU A 95 -2.61 -5.04 -2.01
C LEU A 95 -3.02 -5.66 -0.67
N HIS A 96 -4.06 -5.12 -0.07
CA HIS A 96 -4.79 -5.72 1.03
C HIS A 96 -6.20 -6.03 0.55
N TRP A 97 -6.72 -7.19 0.91
CA TRP A 97 -8.07 -7.60 0.53
C TRP A 97 -8.67 -8.52 1.59
N GLY A 98 -9.99 -8.57 1.61
CA GLY A 98 -10.76 -9.37 2.54
C GLY A 98 -11.21 -10.70 1.93
N ASN A 99 -12.05 -11.41 2.67
CA ASN A 99 -12.58 -12.71 2.25
C ASN A 99 -13.93 -12.62 1.51
N GLY A 100 -14.36 -11.43 1.08
CA GLY A 100 -15.52 -11.24 0.20
C GLY A 100 -16.90 -11.49 0.83
N GLY A 101 -17.00 -11.50 2.16
CA GLY A 101 -18.28 -11.60 2.86
C GLY A 101 -19.10 -10.30 2.76
N PRO A 102 -20.45 -10.34 2.72
CA PRO A 102 -21.26 -9.13 2.76
C PRO A 102 -20.97 -8.32 4.03
N GLY A 103 -20.51 -7.06 3.87
CA GLY A 103 -20.12 -6.20 4.98
C GLY A 103 -18.72 -6.49 5.57
N ASN A 104 -18.01 -7.50 5.05
CA ASN A 104 -16.62 -7.81 5.41
C ASN A 104 -15.71 -7.19 4.35
N GLY A 105 -15.48 -5.88 4.46
CA GLY A 105 -14.51 -5.19 3.61
C GLY A 105 -13.10 -5.75 3.79
N GLY A 106 -12.22 -5.35 2.89
CA GLY A 106 -10.83 -5.78 2.80
C GLY A 106 -9.80 -4.65 2.85
N SER A 107 -10.25 -3.41 2.89
CA SER A 107 -9.36 -2.27 3.08
C SER A 107 -8.86 -2.20 4.52
N GLU A 108 -7.64 -1.70 4.70
CA GLU A 108 -7.08 -1.44 6.03
C GLU A 108 -7.67 -0.15 6.60
N HIS A 109 -7.63 0.94 5.82
CA HIS A 109 -8.28 2.20 6.16
C HIS A 109 -9.79 2.13 5.96
N THR A 110 -10.51 2.96 6.71
CA THR A 110 -11.93 3.22 6.48
C THR A 110 -12.17 4.73 6.39
N ILE A 111 -13.26 5.14 5.75
CA ILE A 111 -13.71 6.54 5.73
C ILE A 111 -15.11 6.59 6.32
N ASN A 112 -15.29 7.31 7.43
CA ASN A 112 -16.52 7.34 8.20
C ASN A 112 -17.05 5.94 8.54
N GLY A 113 -16.16 5.06 9.00
CA GLY A 113 -16.45 3.67 9.36
C GLY A 113 -16.79 2.75 8.18
N ARG A 114 -16.68 3.23 6.94
CA ARG A 114 -16.94 2.43 5.74
C ARG A 114 -15.64 1.87 5.17
N SER A 115 -15.48 0.56 5.27
CA SER A 115 -14.44 -0.19 4.56
C SER A 115 -14.74 -0.28 3.05
N ALA A 116 -13.71 -0.60 2.26
CA ALA A 116 -13.79 -0.91 0.84
C ALA A 116 -13.43 -2.40 0.61
N ASP A 117 -13.56 -2.91 -0.60
CA ASP A 117 -13.34 -4.35 -0.88
C ASP A 117 -11.86 -4.74 -0.82
N ALA A 118 -10.98 -3.80 -1.14
CA ALA A 118 -9.53 -3.94 -1.06
C ALA A 118 -8.86 -2.57 -0.87
N GLU A 119 -7.55 -2.56 -0.65
CA GLU A 119 -6.73 -1.34 -0.60
C GLU A 119 -5.37 -1.57 -1.26
N LEU A 120 -5.00 -0.67 -2.16
CA LEU A 120 -3.67 -0.63 -2.77
C LEU A 120 -2.78 0.31 -1.97
N HIS A 121 -1.61 -0.18 -1.57
CA HIS A 121 -0.54 0.60 -1.00
C HIS A 121 0.58 0.80 -1.99
N VAL A 122 0.97 2.05 -2.22
CA VAL A 122 2.19 2.40 -2.97
C VAL A 122 3.21 2.99 -2.02
N VAL A 123 4.29 2.27 -1.79
CA VAL A 123 5.28 2.54 -0.74
C VAL A 123 6.48 3.27 -1.32
N HIS A 124 6.86 4.34 -0.65
CA HIS A 124 8.01 5.16 -0.98
C HIS A 124 8.91 5.35 0.24
N TYR A 125 10.18 5.65 -0.01
CA TYR A 125 11.12 6.06 1.03
C TYR A 125 11.73 7.41 0.70
N ASN A 126 12.09 8.16 1.74
CA ASN A 126 12.76 9.46 1.62
C ASN A 126 14.19 9.26 1.12
N SER A 127 14.37 9.30 -0.19
CA SER A 127 15.65 9.06 -0.86
C SER A 127 16.56 10.29 -0.89
N GLU A 128 16.06 11.47 -0.50
CA GLU A 128 16.90 12.64 -0.22
C GLU A 128 17.70 12.48 1.07
N LEU A 129 17.16 11.75 2.07
CA LEU A 129 17.80 11.58 3.37
C LEU A 129 18.43 10.19 3.59
N TYR A 130 17.91 9.15 2.95
CA TYR A 130 18.32 7.77 3.23
C TYR A 130 18.70 7.02 1.95
N THR A 131 19.70 6.15 2.06
CA THR A 131 20.24 5.42 0.91
C THR A 131 19.29 4.37 0.33
N ASN A 132 18.36 3.85 1.14
CA ASN A 132 17.39 2.84 0.74
C ASN A 132 16.23 2.77 1.74
N MET A 133 15.17 2.05 1.37
CA MET A 133 13.98 1.85 2.21
C MET A 133 14.30 1.23 3.58
N SER A 134 15.24 0.28 3.66
CA SER A 134 15.61 -0.38 4.92
C SER A 134 16.22 0.60 5.93
N ALA A 135 17.08 1.51 5.46
CA ALA A 135 17.62 2.58 6.29
C ALA A 135 16.53 3.58 6.73
N ALA A 136 15.57 3.87 5.85
CA ALA A 136 14.51 4.85 6.10
C ALA A 136 13.39 4.31 7.01
N MET A 137 13.08 3.02 6.98
CA MET A 137 11.85 2.47 7.58
C MET A 137 11.78 2.59 9.11
N THR A 138 12.90 2.80 9.77
CA THR A 138 12.99 2.99 11.24
C THR A 138 13.01 4.46 11.65
N GLN A 139 13.01 5.37 10.68
CA GLN A 139 13.23 6.80 10.90
C GLN A 139 11.92 7.56 10.78
N LYS A 140 11.75 8.58 11.63
CA LYS A 140 10.61 9.49 11.51
C LYS A 140 10.59 10.13 10.13
N ASP A 141 9.42 10.19 9.49
CA ASP A 141 9.23 10.74 8.14
C ASP A 141 10.06 10.02 7.06
N GLY A 142 10.55 8.81 7.36
CA GLY A 142 11.39 8.02 6.47
C GLY A 142 10.62 7.36 5.34
N LEU A 143 9.33 7.07 5.54
CA LEU A 143 8.47 6.48 4.53
C LEU A 143 7.28 7.38 4.22
N ALA A 144 6.79 7.28 2.99
CA ALA A 144 5.50 7.81 2.60
C ALA A 144 4.72 6.75 1.84
N VAL A 145 3.44 6.56 2.22
CA VAL A 145 2.59 5.54 1.62
C VAL A 145 1.30 6.17 1.10
N PHE A 146 0.95 5.81 -0.13
CA PHE A 146 -0.35 6.12 -0.70
C PHE A 146 -1.30 4.97 -0.45
N GLY A 147 -2.43 5.24 0.21
CA GLY A 147 -3.54 4.32 0.38
C GLY A 147 -4.65 4.64 -0.63
N ILE A 148 -4.95 3.68 -1.51
CA ILE A 148 -5.98 3.79 -2.54
C ILE A 148 -7.05 2.74 -2.23
N LEU A 149 -8.20 3.19 -1.76
CA LEU A 149 -9.34 2.32 -1.48
C LEU A 149 -9.95 1.81 -2.79
N ILE A 150 -10.23 0.51 -2.84
CA ILE A 150 -10.76 -0.16 -4.02
C ILE A 150 -12.14 -0.73 -3.70
N GLU A 151 -13.13 -0.43 -4.54
CA GLU A 151 -14.48 -0.97 -4.41
C GLU A 151 -14.97 -1.68 -5.66
N THR A 152 -15.96 -2.54 -5.49
CA THR A 152 -16.59 -3.28 -6.57
C THR A 152 -17.43 -2.33 -7.40
N GLY A 153 -17.09 -2.20 -8.68
CA GLY A 153 -17.90 -1.55 -9.71
C GLY A 153 -18.46 -2.56 -10.72
N ASP A 154 -19.21 -2.04 -11.69
CA ASP A 154 -19.80 -2.84 -12.76
C ASP A 154 -18.77 -3.18 -13.87
N GLU A 155 -17.87 -2.25 -14.15
CA GLU A 155 -16.93 -2.33 -15.26
C GLU A 155 -15.60 -2.97 -14.88
N THR A 156 -14.99 -3.67 -15.85
CA THR A 156 -13.63 -4.18 -15.67
C THR A 156 -12.64 -3.03 -15.77
N ASN A 157 -11.75 -2.92 -14.79
CA ASN A 157 -10.68 -1.93 -14.78
C ASN A 157 -9.44 -2.48 -15.50
N PRO A 158 -9.07 -2.00 -16.70
CA PRO A 158 -7.94 -2.54 -17.45
C PRO A 158 -6.59 -2.35 -16.77
N ALA A 159 -6.43 -1.32 -15.93
CA ALA A 159 -5.18 -1.07 -15.22
C ALA A 159 -4.84 -2.21 -14.27
N PHE A 160 -5.81 -2.68 -13.49
CA PHE A 160 -5.64 -3.78 -12.55
C PHE A 160 -5.34 -5.13 -13.23
N ASN A 161 -5.74 -5.31 -14.49
CA ASN A 161 -5.41 -6.52 -15.24
C ASN A 161 -3.90 -6.70 -15.46
N ASN A 162 -3.11 -5.62 -15.39
CA ASN A 162 -1.64 -5.72 -15.46
C ASN A 162 -1.03 -6.46 -14.26
N ILE A 163 -1.78 -6.62 -13.16
CA ILE A 163 -1.38 -7.40 -11.98
C ILE A 163 -2.20 -8.70 -11.92
N LEU A 164 -3.53 -8.59 -11.97
CA LEU A 164 -4.45 -9.70 -11.70
C LEU A 164 -4.29 -10.87 -12.68
N ASN A 165 -4.01 -10.60 -13.97
CA ASN A 165 -3.79 -11.65 -14.97
C ASN A 165 -2.53 -12.51 -14.70
N HIS A 166 -1.66 -12.07 -13.80
CA HIS A 166 -0.40 -12.74 -13.48
C HIS A 166 -0.39 -13.38 -12.09
N MET A 167 -1.46 -13.21 -11.30
CA MET A 167 -1.60 -13.78 -9.95
C MET A 167 -1.39 -15.30 -9.91
N SER A 168 -1.89 -16.02 -10.92
CA SER A 168 -1.73 -17.48 -11.03
C SER A 168 -0.27 -17.95 -11.12
N ARG A 169 0.67 -17.07 -11.49
CA ARG A 169 2.11 -17.36 -11.55
C ARG A 169 2.80 -17.28 -10.18
N VAL A 170 2.14 -16.69 -9.19
CA VAL A 170 2.65 -16.51 -7.82
C VAL A 170 1.65 -17.00 -6.78
N ARG A 171 0.93 -18.08 -7.08
CA ARG A 171 -0.13 -18.63 -6.23
C ARG A 171 0.35 -19.03 -4.84
N TYR A 172 1.58 -19.53 -4.74
CA TYR A 172 2.16 -19.98 -3.48
C TYR A 172 3.14 -18.95 -2.94
N ALA A 173 3.25 -18.90 -1.61
CA ALA A 173 4.20 -18.05 -0.93
C ALA A 173 5.63 -18.27 -1.46
N ASP A 174 6.40 -17.19 -1.48
CA ASP A 174 7.80 -17.10 -1.89
C ASP A 174 8.02 -17.29 -3.41
N GLN A 175 6.95 -17.44 -4.21
CA GLN A 175 7.03 -17.41 -5.66
C GLN A 175 7.21 -16.00 -6.20
N LYS A 176 7.95 -15.90 -7.31
CA LYS A 176 8.16 -14.67 -8.08
C LYS A 176 7.92 -14.91 -9.56
N ALA A 177 7.48 -13.88 -10.27
CA ALA A 177 7.31 -13.88 -11.71
C ALA A 177 7.61 -12.50 -12.30
N PHE A 178 8.13 -12.47 -13.53
CA PHE A 178 8.22 -11.22 -14.29
C PHE A 178 6.88 -10.92 -14.96
N ILE A 179 6.48 -9.65 -14.90
CA ILE A 179 5.31 -9.10 -15.59
C ILE A 179 5.75 -7.93 -16.48
N PRO A 180 5.06 -7.66 -17.60
CA PRO A 180 5.34 -6.48 -18.41
C PRO A 180 5.29 -5.19 -17.58
N ALA A 181 6.15 -4.23 -17.87
CA ALA A 181 6.01 -2.89 -17.32
C ALA A 181 4.70 -2.26 -17.81
N PHE A 182 4.02 -1.55 -16.91
CA PHE A 182 2.75 -0.90 -17.19
C PHE A 182 2.72 0.49 -16.55
N ASP A 183 1.75 1.30 -16.96
CA ASP A 183 1.51 2.62 -16.38
C ASP A 183 0.95 2.44 -14.97
N VAL A 184 1.78 2.70 -13.96
CA VAL A 184 1.38 2.53 -12.55
C VAL A 184 0.42 3.64 -12.12
N GLN A 185 0.47 4.82 -12.74
CA GLN A 185 -0.44 5.92 -12.45
C GLN A 185 -1.89 5.55 -12.82
N SER A 186 -2.09 4.67 -13.79
CA SER A 186 -3.43 4.16 -14.15
C SER A 186 -4.14 3.37 -13.05
N LEU A 187 -3.42 2.99 -11.97
CA LEU A 187 -4.02 2.37 -10.77
C LEU A 187 -4.58 3.39 -9.77
N PHE A 188 -4.33 4.69 -9.98
CA PHE A 188 -4.68 5.75 -9.03
C PHE A 188 -6.06 6.32 -9.34
N PRO A 189 -6.72 7.02 -8.38
CA PRO A 189 -7.91 7.80 -8.66
C PRO A 189 -7.65 8.95 -9.64
N GLU A 190 -8.71 9.51 -10.23
CA GLU A 190 -8.58 10.64 -11.16
C GLU A 190 -8.16 11.93 -10.44
N ASP A 191 -8.77 12.21 -9.28
CA ASP A 191 -8.47 13.41 -8.48
C ASP A 191 -7.38 13.16 -7.41
N LEU A 192 -6.13 13.47 -7.77
CA LEU A 192 -4.98 13.40 -6.85
C LEU A 192 -4.88 14.61 -5.89
N GLY A 193 -5.82 15.55 -5.96
CA GLY A 193 -5.94 16.72 -5.08
C GLY A 193 -6.79 16.46 -3.83
N ARG A 194 -7.60 15.40 -3.82
CA ARG A 194 -8.50 15.08 -2.71
C ARG A 194 -8.01 13.87 -1.93
N TYR A 195 -7.34 14.15 -0.82
CA TYR A 195 -6.79 13.12 0.05
C TYR A 195 -6.75 13.56 1.52
N TYR A 196 -6.48 12.60 2.38
CA TYR A 196 -6.23 12.78 3.80
C TYR A 196 -4.76 12.51 4.11
N ARG A 197 -4.18 13.31 5.00
CA ARG A 197 -2.77 13.25 5.38
C ARG A 197 -2.64 13.07 6.89
N TYR A 198 -1.86 12.08 7.32
CA TYR A 198 -1.54 11.89 8.74
C TYR A 198 -0.20 11.16 8.92
N ASN A 199 0.38 11.27 10.11
CA ASN A 199 1.56 10.50 10.51
C ASN A 199 1.11 9.22 11.23
N GLY A 200 1.61 8.08 10.79
CA GLY A 200 1.23 6.77 11.30
C GLY A 200 2.38 5.76 11.22
N SER A 201 2.03 4.50 11.05
CA SER A 201 2.98 3.38 11.06
C SER A 201 2.89 2.52 9.81
N LEU A 202 3.83 1.58 9.71
CA LEU A 202 3.60 0.35 8.94
C LEU A 202 2.39 -0.40 9.55
N THR A 203 1.53 -0.96 8.70
CA THR A 203 0.36 -1.76 9.11
C THR A 203 0.70 -3.23 9.39
N THR A 204 1.97 -3.59 9.24
CA THR A 204 2.51 -4.91 9.54
C THR A 204 3.77 -4.78 10.40
N PRO A 205 4.10 -5.80 11.21
CA PRO A 205 5.32 -5.83 11.98
C PRO A 205 6.57 -5.51 11.15
N PRO A 206 7.52 -4.73 11.70
CA PRO A 206 7.57 -4.28 13.09
C PRO A 206 6.70 -3.07 13.48
N CYS A 207 5.79 -2.60 12.61
CA CYS A 207 4.89 -1.47 12.90
C CYS A 207 5.57 -0.14 13.25
N TYR A 208 6.77 0.10 12.70
CA TYR A 208 7.48 1.36 12.92
C TYR A 208 6.61 2.57 12.57
N GLN A 209 6.59 3.55 13.47
CA GLN A 209 5.85 4.82 13.34
C GLN A 209 6.63 5.82 12.47
N SER A 210 6.95 5.41 11.24
CA SER A 210 7.82 6.11 10.29
C SER A 210 7.10 6.61 9.04
N VAL A 211 5.78 6.44 8.97
CA VAL A 211 5.02 6.59 7.72
C VAL A 211 4.22 7.89 7.71
N ILE A 212 4.42 8.68 6.65
CA ILE A 212 3.51 9.74 6.26
C ILE A 212 2.47 9.15 5.30
N TRP A 213 1.23 9.02 5.76
CA TRP A 213 0.14 8.45 4.99
C TRP A 213 -0.56 9.49 4.12
N THR A 214 -0.86 9.12 2.87
CA THR A 214 -1.79 9.84 2.00
C THR A 214 -2.90 8.89 1.58
N VAL A 215 -4.10 9.03 2.14
CA VAL A 215 -5.25 8.20 1.81
C VAL A 215 -6.15 9.00 0.86
N PHE A 216 -6.30 8.53 -0.39
CA PHE A 216 -7.12 9.24 -1.36
C PHE A 216 -8.62 9.16 -0.99
N HIS A 217 -9.34 10.26 -1.19
CA HIS A 217 -10.78 10.31 -0.92
C HIS A 217 -11.57 9.52 -1.96
N GLU A 218 -11.21 9.67 -3.23
CA GLU A 218 -11.82 8.94 -4.34
C GLU A 218 -11.38 7.47 -4.32
N ARG A 219 -12.35 6.58 -4.49
CA ARG A 219 -12.14 5.13 -4.53
C ARG A 219 -11.99 4.68 -5.97
N VAL A 220 -11.07 3.75 -6.22
CA VAL A 220 -10.93 3.14 -7.54
C VAL A 220 -11.86 1.94 -7.64
N GLN A 221 -12.52 1.79 -8.79
CA GLN A 221 -13.43 0.67 -9.02
C GLN A 221 -12.74 -0.45 -9.81
N ILE A 222 -13.01 -1.69 -9.42
CA ILE A 222 -12.68 -2.90 -10.19
C ILE A 222 -13.93 -3.78 -10.27
N SER A 223 -14.04 -4.63 -11.31
CA SER A 223 -15.24 -5.45 -11.46
C SER A 223 -15.35 -6.53 -10.37
N LYS A 224 -16.56 -7.03 -10.14
CA LYS A 224 -16.79 -8.18 -9.25
C LYS A 224 -15.93 -9.40 -9.59
N ALA A 225 -15.65 -9.62 -10.88
CA ALA A 225 -14.76 -10.70 -11.32
C ALA A 225 -13.31 -10.45 -10.89
N GLN A 226 -12.83 -9.21 -10.96
CA GLN A 226 -11.50 -8.81 -10.51
C GLN A 226 -11.35 -8.91 -8.99
N VAL A 227 -12.37 -8.51 -8.22
CA VAL A 227 -12.40 -8.74 -6.76
C VAL A 227 -12.30 -10.23 -6.44
N SER A 228 -13.02 -11.07 -7.18
CA SER A 228 -12.97 -12.53 -6.99
C SER A 228 -11.60 -13.12 -7.32
N GLN A 229 -10.86 -12.54 -8.27
CA GLN A 229 -9.49 -12.96 -8.61
C GLN A 229 -8.47 -12.61 -7.52
N LEU A 230 -8.67 -11.53 -6.76
CA LEU A 230 -7.81 -11.22 -5.61
C LEU A 230 -7.91 -12.30 -4.52
N MET A 231 -9.07 -12.95 -4.41
CA MET A 231 -9.38 -13.93 -3.37
C MET A 231 -8.95 -15.38 -3.71
N SER A 232 -8.42 -15.63 -4.91
CA SER A 232 -8.17 -16.98 -5.46
C SER A 232 -6.69 -17.37 -5.53
#